data_AF-A0A9E3WVB3-F1
#
_entry.id   AF-A0A9E3WVB3-F1
#
_cell.length_a   1.000
_cell.length_b   1.000
_cell.length_c   1.000
_cell.angle_alpha   90.00
_cell.angle_beta   90.00
_cell.angle_gamma   90.00
#
_symmetry.space_group_name_H-M   'P 1'
#
loop_
_entity.id
_entity.type
_entity.pdbx_description
1 polymer ?
#
loop_
_entity_poly.entity_id
_entity_poly.type
_entity_poly.pdbx_seq_one_letter_code
_entity_poly.pdbx_strand_id
1 'polypeptide(L)'
;MTDESRLDPAVVSALYLEHGEQLHRFLHGVLRDPQLAHDVLQATFMKAVQVGHTAQEETRKAWLFRVAYHEAMAVRRRQGVDGRAMQKIAASRNNTASAGDEPAIRFETVERVRDAIAQLPAAQRQVLRMRIYEEKTFAVIAEELGIPLGTALARMRAAQEKLRKHLAGEQPTD
;
A
#
# COMPACT_ATOMS: atom_id res chain seq x y z
N MET A 1 -33.66 -10.89 12.87
CA MET A 1 -32.73 -11.48 11.90
C MET A 1 -31.37 -10.88 12.21
N THR A 2 -30.61 -11.57 13.06
CA THR A 2 -29.35 -11.09 13.62
C THR A 2 -28.34 -10.90 12.50
N ASP A 3 -27.70 -9.74 12.49
CA ASP A 3 -26.67 -9.35 11.54
C ASP A 3 -25.37 -10.15 11.82
N GLU A 4 -25.35 -11.43 11.45
CA GLU A 4 -24.15 -12.28 11.49
C GLU A 4 -23.08 -11.86 10.46
N SER A 5 -23.32 -10.77 9.71
CA SER A 5 -22.47 -10.30 8.62
C SER A 5 -21.54 -9.15 9.00
N ARG A 6 -21.40 -8.82 10.29
CA ARG A 6 -20.49 -7.77 10.76
C ARG A 6 -19.41 -8.33 11.67
N LEU A 7 -18.22 -7.74 11.58
CA LEU A 7 -17.16 -8.04 12.54
C LEU A 7 -17.51 -7.37 13.88
N ASP A 8 -17.31 -8.10 14.98
CA ASP A 8 -17.59 -7.59 16.33
C ASP A 8 -16.87 -6.24 16.56
N PRO A 9 -17.58 -5.18 16.99
CA PRO A 9 -16.97 -3.89 17.33
C PRO A 9 -15.78 -3.99 18.29
N ALA A 10 -15.76 -4.95 19.21
CA ALA A 10 -14.63 -5.17 20.12
C ALA A 10 -13.38 -5.62 19.35
N VAL A 11 -13.53 -6.49 18.35
CA VAL A 11 -12.43 -6.93 17.49
C VAL A 11 -11.93 -5.78 16.62
N VAL A 12 -12.84 -4.97 16.07
CA VAL A 12 -12.46 -3.78 15.29
C VAL A 12 -11.70 -2.77 16.16
N SER A 13 -12.15 -2.56 17.40
CA SER A 13 -11.49 -1.70 18.38
C SER A 13 -10.07 -2.20 18.70
N ALA A 14 -9.90 -3.50 18.93
CA ALA A 14 -8.59 -4.10 19.14
C ALA A 14 -7.65 -3.88 17.93
N LEU A 15 -8.14 -4.12 16.70
CA LEU A 15 -7.38 -3.84 15.47
C LEU A 15 -7.01 -2.37 15.34
N TYR A 16 -7.88 -1.45 15.74
CA TYR A 16 -7.60 -0.02 15.73
C TYR A 16 -6.50 0.36 16.71
N LEU A 17 -6.60 -0.12 17.95
CA LEU A 17 -5.60 0.14 18.98
C LEU A 17 -4.22 -0.45 18.61
N GLU A 18 -4.20 -1.64 18.02
CA GLU A 18 -2.95 -2.33 17.69
C GLU A 18 -2.30 -1.82 16.39
N HIS A 19 -3.09 -1.41 15.39
CA HIS A 19 -2.57 -1.14 14.05
C HIS A 19 -2.89 0.25 13.51
N GLY A 20 -3.77 1.02 14.15
CA GLY A 20 -4.24 2.31 13.65
C GLY A 20 -3.10 3.31 13.39
N GLU A 21 -2.13 3.40 14.30
CA GLU A 21 -1.00 4.32 14.16
C GLU A 21 -0.06 3.90 13.02
N GLN A 22 0.26 2.61 12.91
CA GLN A 22 1.08 2.06 11.82
C GLN A 22 0.39 2.26 10.46
N LEU A 23 -0.91 2.03 10.41
CA LEU A 23 -1.72 2.20 9.21
C LEU A 23 -1.86 3.68 8.82
N HIS A 24 -1.99 4.57 9.79
CA HIS A 24 -1.99 6.01 9.56
C HIS A 24 -0.65 6.49 8.99
N ARG A 25 0.49 6.05 9.56
CA ARG A 25 1.83 6.34 9.02
C ARG A 25 1.99 5.82 7.60
N PHE A 26 1.52 4.60 7.32
CA PHE A 26 1.50 4.03 5.98
C PHE A 26 0.69 4.91 5.00
N LEU A 27 -0.54 5.27 5.37
CA LEU A 27 -1.42 6.11 4.55
C LEU A 27 -0.84 7.51 4.31
N HIS A 28 -0.20 8.10 5.32
CA HIS A 28 0.49 9.38 5.17
C HIS A 28 1.63 9.31 4.16
N GLY A 29 2.40 8.22 4.14
CA GLY A 29 3.45 8.00 3.14
C GLY A 29 2.89 7.83 1.72
N VAL A 30 1.71 7.22 1.60
CA VAL A 30 1.04 6.96 0.31
C VAL A 30 0.36 8.21 -0.27
N LEU A 31 -0.37 8.95 0.56
CA LEU A 31 -1.22 10.07 0.14
C LEU A 31 -0.50 11.42 0.20
N ARG A 32 0.47 11.58 1.12
CA ARG A 32 1.18 12.85 1.39
C ARG A 32 0.26 14.02 1.74
N ASP A 33 -0.94 13.73 2.22
CA ASP A 33 -1.95 14.67 2.68
C ASP A 33 -2.51 14.14 4.02
N PRO A 34 -2.29 14.84 5.15
CA PRO A 34 -2.74 14.38 6.46
C PRO A 34 -4.26 14.20 6.58
N GLN A 35 -5.04 15.06 5.92
CA GLN A 35 -6.50 15.01 5.99
C GLN A 35 -7.01 13.77 5.25
N LEU A 36 -6.50 13.53 4.04
CA LEU A 36 -6.89 12.35 3.27
C LEU A 36 -6.41 11.05 3.91
N ALA A 37 -5.23 11.07 4.54
CA ALA A 37 -4.75 9.91 5.30
C ALA A 37 -5.69 9.58 6.47
N HIS A 38 -6.20 10.59 7.17
CA HIS A 38 -7.19 10.40 8.22
C HIS A 38 -8.52 9.86 7.69
N ASP A 39 -9.04 10.45 6.61
CA ASP A 39 -10.31 10.05 6.01
C ASP A 39 -10.24 8.59 5.48
N VAL A 40 -9.14 8.21 4.84
CA VAL A 40 -8.93 6.83 4.37
C VAL A 40 -8.76 5.86 5.54
N LEU A 41 -8.11 6.26 6.63
CA LEU A 41 -8.01 5.44 7.84
C LEU A 41 -9.41 5.14 8.39
N GLN A 42 -10.25 6.18 8.55
CA GLN A 42 -11.63 6.02 9.00
C GLN A 42 -12.43 5.10 8.06
N ALA A 43 -12.36 5.34 6.74
CA ALA A 43 -13.04 4.52 5.74
C ALA A 43 -12.61 3.05 5.81
N THR A 44 -11.33 2.78 6.08
CA THR A 44 -10.80 1.43 6.24
C THR A 44 -11.43 0.72 7.44
N PHE A 45 -11.51 1.37 8.60
CA PHE A 45 -12.11 0.77 9.79
C PHE A 45 -13.64 0.65 9.68
N MET A 46 -14.31 1.58 9.00
CA MET A 46 -15.73 1.42 8.66
C MET A 46 -15.96 0.17 7.80
N LYS A 47 -15.09 -0.10 6.82
CA LYS A 47 -15.13 -1.35 6.04
C LYS A 47 -14.81 -2.58 6.88
N ALA A 48 -13.89 -2.48 7.84
CA ALA A 48 -13.60 -3.57 8.76
C ALA A 48 -14.84 -4.00 9.56
N VAL A 49 -15.65 -3.06 10.03
CA VAL A 49 -16.95 -3.37 10.68
C VAL A 49 -17.90 -4.08 9.71
N GLN A 50 -18.02 -3.57 8.49
CA GLN A 50 -19.01 -4.04 7.52
C GLN A 50 -18.68 -5.42 6.92
N VAL A 51 -17.41 -5.69 6.60
CA VAL A 51 -17.02 -6.89 5.84
C VAL A 51 -15.79 -7.59 6.40
N GLY A 52 -15.26 -7.16 7.55
CA GLY A 52 -14.04 -7.73 8.14
C GLY A 52 -14.19 -9.19 8.58
N HIS A 53 -15.43 -9.66 8.79
CA HIS A 53 -15.73 -11.07 9.08
C HIS A 53 -15.34 -12.02 7.93
N THR A 54 -15.20 -11.52 6.70
CA THR A 54 -14.76 -12.30 5.53
C THR A 54 -13.26 -12.62 5.56
N ALA A 55 -12.48 -11.94 6.40
CA ALA A 55 -11.06 -12.20 6.56
C ALA A 55 -10.83 -13.23 7.67
N GLN A 56 -9.97 -14.21 7.40
CA GLN A 56 -9.48 -15.14 8.42
C GLN A 56 -8.72 -14.37 9.50
N GLU A 57 -8.84 -14.81 10.75
CA GLU A 57 -8.25 -14.16 11.93
C GLU A 57 -6.76 -13.86 11.76
N GLU A 58 -5.99 -14.87 11.36
CA GLU A 58 -4.54 -14.80 11.13
C GLU A 58 -4.11 -13.82 10.03
N THR A 59 -5.03 -13.42 9.14
CA THR A 59 -4.74 -12.52 8.02
C THR A 59 -5.44 -11.17 8.12
N ARG A 60 -6.20 -10.90 9.20
CA ARG A 60 -6.95 -9.63 9.36
C ARG A 60 -6.06 -8.40 9.24
N LYS A 61 -4.86 -8.42 9.81
CA LYS A 61 -3.88 -7.33 9.65
C LYS A 61 -3.54 -7.09 8.19
N ALA A 62 -3.12 -8.14 7.48
CA ALA A 62 -2.74 -8.03 6.06
C ALA A 62 -3.93 -7.60 5.18
N TRP A 63 -5.14 -8.09 5.49
CA TRP A 63 -6.37 -7.67 4.85
C TRP A 63 -6.66 -6.18 5.08
N LEU A 64 -6.51 -5.69 6.31
CA LEU A 64 -6.74 -4.29 6.69
C LEU A 64 -5.81 -3.34 5.92
N PHE A 65 -4.51 -3.66 5.85
CA PHE A 65 -3.54 -2.89 5.05
C PHE A 65 -3.86 -2.92 3.56
N ARG A 66 -4.37 -4.05 3.04
CA ARG A 66 -4.80 -4.15 1.64
C ARG A 66 -6.01 -3.27 1.36
N VAL A 67 -7.02 -3.26 2.23
CA VAL A 67 -8.18 -2.38 2.11
C VAL A 67 -7.74 -0.91 2.15
N ALA A 68 -6.91 -0.52 3.13
CA ALA A 68 -6.39 0.83 3.24
C ALA A 68 -5.63 1.30 1.99
N TYR A 69 -4.77 0.43 1.44
CA TYR A 69 -4.05 0.73 0.21
C TYR A 69 -5.00 0.92 -0.98
N HIS A 70 -6.01 0.05 -1.14
CA HIS A 70 -6.97 0.19 -2.22
C HIS A 70 -7.79 1.48 -2.12
N GLU A 71 -8.23 1.87 -0.93
CA GLU A 71 -8.91 3.14 -0.69
C GLU A 71 -7.99 4.33 -1.01
N ALA A 72 -6.74 4.30 -0.54
CA ALA A 72 -5.77 5.35 -0.82
C ALA A 72 -5.49 5.50 -2.33
N MET A 73 -5.38 4.39 -3.07
CA MET A 73 -5.21 4.43 -4.53
C MET A 73 -6.46 4.99 -5.21
N ALA A 74 -7.67 4.64 -4.72
CA ALA A 74 -8.90 5.22 -5.24
C ALA A 74 -8.97 6.74 -5.04
N VAL A 75 -8.54 7.25 -3.89
CA VAL A 75 -8.41 8.69 -3.63
C VAL A 75 -7.39 9.33 -4.56
N ARG A 76 -6.18 8.75 -4.71
CA ARG A 76 -5.16 9.26 -5.65
C ARG A 76 -5.65 9.32 -7.09
N ARG A 77 -6.40 8.32 -7.55
CA ARG A 77 -6.95 8.32 -8.91
C ARG A 77 -7.98 9.44 -9.08
N ARG A 78 -8.87 9.66 -8.11
CA ARG A 78 -9.81 10.81 -8.15
C ARG A 78 -9.06 12.13 -8.18
N GLN A 79 -8.08 12.33 -7.29
CA GLN A 79 -7.24 13.52 -7.31
C GLN A 79 -6.42 13.67 -8.60
N GLY A 80 -6.02 12.59 -9.26
CA GLY A 80 -5.37 12.65 -10.56
C GLY A 80 -6.31 13.00 -11.71
N VAL A 81 -7.58 12.60 -11.62
CA VAL A 81 -8.64 12.96 -12.58
C VAL A 81 -9.10 14.41 -12.35
N ASP A 82 -9.39 14.77 -11.11
CA ASP A 82 -9.76 16.13 -10.69
C ASP A 82 -8.58 17.09 -10.84
N GLY A 83 -7.37 16.62 -10.55
CA GLY A 83 -6.11 17.32 -10.77
C GLY A 83 -5.86 17.56 -12.25
N ARG A 84 -6.11 16.60 -13.15
CA ARG A 84 -6.04 16.86 -14.61
C ARG A 84 -7.13 17.83 -15.08
N ALA A 85 -8.30 17.84 -14.45
CA ALA A 85 -9.34 18.83 -14.72
C ALA A 85 -8.97 20.24 -14.19
N MET A 86 -8.29 20.34 -13.04
CA MET A 86 -7.86 21.60 -12.43
C MET A 86 -6.46 22.09 -12.86
N GLN A 87 -5.61 21.23 -13.42
CA GLN A 87 -4.26 21.56 -13.88
C GLN A 87 -4.25 22.34 -15.21
N LYS A 88 -5.42 22.51 -15.84
CA LYS A 88 -5.64 23.58 -16.83
C LYS A 88 -5.71 24.99 -16.23
N ILE A 89 -5.76 25.14 -14.89
CA ILE A 89 -5.90 26.43 -14.21
C ILE A 89 -4.78 26.69 -13.18
N ALA A 90 -4.15 25.68 -12.58
CA ALA A 90 -3.23 25.86 -11.45
C ALA A 90 -1.77 25.41 -11.72
N ALA A 91 -1.20 25.79 -12.86
CA ALA A 91 0.24 25.65 -13.11
C ALA A 91 1.05 26.74 -12.37
N SER A 92 1.08 26.70 -11.03
CA SER A 92 2.10 27.32 -10.19
C SER A 92 1.68 27.16 -8.73
N ARG A 93 2.34 26.27 -7.98
CA ARG A 93 2.87 26.53 -6.63
C ARG A 93 3.43 25.27 -5.97
N ASN A 94 4.74 25.32 -5.83
CA ASN A 94 5.63 24.73 -4.85
C ASN A 94 5.14 23.60 -3.94
N ASN A 95 5.85 22.49 -4.13
CA ASN A 95 6.42 21.62 -3.12
C ASN A 95 6.88 22.38 -1.85
N THR A 96 6.13 22.26 -0.75
CA THR A 96 6.64 22.57 0.58
C THR A 96 6.35 21.41 1.52
N ALA A 97 7.44 20.81 1.99
CA ALA A 97 7.47 19.82 3.05
C ALA A 97 6.81 20.33 4.33
N SER A 98 6.06 19.46 5.00
CA SER A 98 5.70 19.67 6.41
C SER A 98 6.47 18.68 7.27
N ALA A 99 7.36 19.24 8.08
CA ALA A 99 8.11 18.55 9.13
C ALA A 99 7.19 18.26 10.33
N GLY A 100 7.40 17.10 10.93
CA GLY A 100 6.79 16.64 12.18
C GLY A 100 7.54 15.39 12.64
N ASP A 101 8.53 15.63 13.50
CA ASP A 101 9.37 14.72 14.29
C ASP A 101 9.24 13.20 14.04
N GLU A 102 10.01 12.67 13.08
CA GLU A 102 10.56 11.30 13.10
C GLU A 102 11.63 11.04 11.99
N PRO A 103 12.63 11.91 11.75
CA PRO A 103 13.40 11.82 10.49
C PRO A 103 14.28 10.56 10.43
N ALA A 104 15.09 10.30 11.46
CA ALA A 104 16.20 9.35 11.36
C ALA A 104 15.76 7.90 11.09
N ILE A 105 14.77 7.40 11.85
CA ILE A 105 14.27 6.02 11.73
C ILE A 105 13.50 5.82 10.40
N ARG A 106 12.77 6.85 9.94
CA ARG A 106 12.07 6.81 8.65
C ARG A 106 13.02 6.85 7.47
N PHE A 107 14.07 7.68 7.52
CA PHE A 107 15.08 7.73 6.45
C PHE A 107 15.81 6.40 6.33
N GLU A 108 16.26 5.82 7.44
CA GLU A 108 16.98 4.54 7.44
C GLU A 108 16.11 3.39 6.88
N THR A 109 14.82 3.36 7.24
CA THR A 109 13.88 2.36 6.73
C THR A 109 13.58 2.54 5.24
N VAL A 110 13.43 3.80 4.78
CA VAL A 110 13.18 4.10 3.36
C VAL A 110 14.39 3.78 2.49
N GLU A 111 15.61 4.11 2.93
CA GLU A 111 16.84 3.77 2.23
C GLU A 111 17.03 2.25 2.14
N ARG A 112 16.81 1.51 3.24
CA ARG A 112 16.85 0.04 3.22
C ARG A 112 15.86 -0.57 2.22
N VAL A 113 14.63 -0.05 2.13
CA VAL A 113 13.66 -0.50 1.12
C VAL A 113 14.10 -0.16 -0.30
N ARG A 114 14.67 1.02 -0.53
CA ARG A 114 15.20 1.43 -1.84
C ARG A 114 16.33 0.52 -2.28
N ASP A 115 17.28 0.24 -1.40
CA ASP A 115 18.39 -0.66 -1.65
C ASP A 115 17.91 -2.08 -1.95
N ALA A 116 16.96 -2.60 -1.16
CA ALA A 116 16.36 -3.90 -1.39
C ALA A 116 15.70 -3.99 -2.79
N ILE A 117 14.98 -2.95 -3.21
CA ILE A 117 14.37 -2.87 -4.55
C ILE A 117 15.45 -2.77 -5.64
N ALA A 118 16.54 -2.03 -5.39
CA ALA A 118 17.67 -1.88 -6.31
C ALA A 118 18.48 -3.19 -6.49
N GLN A 119 18.42 -4.11 -5.52
CA GLN A 119 19.04 -5.44 -5.63
C GLN A 119 18.14 -6.47 -6.35
N LEU A 120 16.86 -6.16 -6.59
CA LEU A 120 16.00 -7.06 -7.36
C LEU A 120 16.48 -7.18 -8.81
N PRO A 121 16.48 -8.40 -9.40
CA PRO A 121 16.63 -8.58 -10.85
C PRO A 121 15.68 -7.68 -11.65
N ALA A 122 16.14 -7.15 -12.78
CA ALA A 122 15.38 -6.19 -13.59
C ALA A 122 13.95 -6.64 -13.89
N ALA A 123 13.78 -7.91 -14.27
CA ALA A 123 12.46 -8.50 -14.57
C ALA A 123 11.51 -8.54 -13.35
N GLN A 124 12.04 -8.75 -12.15
CA GLN A 124 11.26 -8.76 -10.89
C GLN A 124 10.90 -7.33 -10.48
N ARG A 125 11.88 -6.42 -10.54
CA ARG A 125 11.69 -4.99 -10.27
C ARG A 125 10.66 -4.35 -11.21
N GLN A 126 10.67 -4.72 -12.48
CA GLN A 126 9.72 -4.22 -13.47
C GLN A 126 8.28 -4.64 -13.16
N VAL A 127 8.05 -5.92 -12.85
CA VAL A 127 6.71 -6.41 -12.45
C VAL A 127 6.23 -5.74 -11.15
N LEU A 128 7.12 -5.63 -10.15
CA LEU A 128 6.83 -4.91 -8.91
C LEU A 128 6.43 -3.46 -9.22
N ARG A 129 7.18 -2.78 -10.09
CA ARG A 129 6.91 -1.37 -10.44
C ARG A 129 5.56 -1.21 -11.10
N MET A 130 5.28 -2.01 -12.13
CA MET A 130 4.02 -1.94 -12.87
C MET A 130 2.82 -2.26 -11.97
N ARG A 131 2.99 -3.18 -11.01
CA ARG A 131 1.91 -3.50 -10.08
C ARG A 131 1.68 -2.43 -9.02
N ILE A 132 2.74 -1.87 -8.44
CA ILE A 132 2.63 -1.00 -7.26
C ILE A 132 2.53 0.49 -7.64
N TYR A 133 3.25 0.94 -8.66
CA TYR A 133 3.26 2.34 -9.08
C TYR A 133 2.31 2.63 -10.25
N GLU A 134 2.20 1.69 -11.18
CA GLU A 134 1.31 1.83 -12.35
C GLU A 134 -0.07 1.18 -12.11
N GLU A 135 -0.26 0.51 -10.96
CA GLU A 135 -1.52 -0.12 -10.53
C GLU A 135 -2.10 -1.14 -11.54
N LYS A 136 -1.25 -1.72 -12.39
CA LYS A 136 -1.67 -2.67 -13.42
C LYS A 136 -2.02 -4.03 -12.85
N THR A 137 -3.03 -4.68 -13.42
CA THR A 137 -3.36 -6.08 -13.09
C THR A 137 -2.28 -7.01 -13.64
N PHE A 138 -2.13 -8.20 -13.06
CA PHE A 138 -1.14 -9.16 -13.58
C PHE A 138 -1.43 -9.60 -15.01
N ALA A 139 -2.69 -9.57 -15.46
CA ALA A 139 -3.07 -9.83 -16.84
C ALA A 139 -2.53 -8.75 -17.79
N VAL A 140 -2.74 -7.47 -17.44
CA VAL A 140 -2.19 -6.34 -18.23
C VAL A 140 -0.66 -6.35 -18.22
N ILE A 141 -0.03 -6.63 -17.07
CA ILE A 141 1.43 -6.75 -17.00
C ILE A 141 1.94 -7.88 -17.90
N ALA A 142 1.28 -9.03 -17.90
CA ALA A 142 1.66 -10.18 -18.72
C ALA A 142 1.57 -9.83 -20.23
N GLU A 143 0.48 -9.19 -20.63
CA GLU A 143 0.25 -8.71 -21.99
C GLU A 143 1.32 -7.70 -22.44
N GLU A 144 1.54 -6.62 -21.68
CA GLU A 144 2.49 -5.57 -22.05
C GLU A 144 3.95 -6.06 -22.09
N LEU A 145 4.30 -7.05 -21.27
CA LEU A 145 5.65 -7.63 -21.25
C LEU A 145 5.81 -8.80 -22.23
N GLY A 146 4.74 -9.25 -22.88
CA GLY A 146 4.77 -10.42 -23.76
C GLY A 146 5.16 -11.72 -23.04
N ILE A 147 4.74 -11.88 -21.77
CA ILE A 147 5.06 -13.06 -20.94
C ILE A 147 3.79 -13.78 -20.47
N PRO A 148 3.85 -15.07 -20.11
CA PRO A 148 2.72 -15.76 -19.51
C PRO A 148 2.28 -15.14 -18.17
N LEU A 149 0.97 -15.18 -17.87
CA LEU A 149 0.41 -14.71 -16.59
C LEU A 149 1.09 -15.38 -15.38
N GLY A 150 1.35 -16.68 -15.46
CA GLY A 150 2.08 -17.43 -14.44
C GLY A 150 3.49 -16.90 -14.20
N THR A 151 4.17 -16.42 -15.25
CA THR A 151 5.51 -15.82 -15.16
C THR A 151 5.46 -14.45 -14.47
N ALA A 152 4.45 -13.61 -14.77
CA ALA A 152 4.25 -12.34 -14.08
C ALA A 152 4.01 -12.56 -12.56
N LEU A 153 3.15 -13.52 -12.22
CA LEU A 153 2.89 -13.91 -10.82
C LEU A 153 4.14 -14.45 -10.13
N ALA A 154 4.91 -15.33 -10.78
CA ALA A 154 6.14 -15.90 -10.24
C ALA A 154 7.21 -14.81 -9.99
N ARG A 155 7.37 -13.87 -10.93
CA ARG A 155 8.29 -12.73 -10.78
C ARG A 155 7.90 -11.85 -9.60
N MET A 156 6.61 -11.58 -9.41
CA MET A 156 6.14 -10.81 -8.25
C MET A 156 6.40 -11.55 -6.93
N ARG A 157 6.07 -12.84 -6.85
CA ARG A 157 6.34 -13.65 -5.65
C ARG A 157 7.83 -13.67 -5.31
N ALA A 158 8.69 -13.86 -6.30
CA ALA A 158 10.14 -13.83 -6.11
C ALA A 158 10.64 -12.45 -5.66
N ALA A 159 10.06 -11.36 -6.19
CA ALA A 159 10.36 -10.00 -5.75
C ALA A 159 10.00 -9.82 -4.26
N GLN A 160 8.79 -10.21 -3.87
CA GLN A 160 8.31 -10.09 -2.48
C GLN A 160 9.18 -10.89 -1.51
N GLU A 161 9.55 -12.12 -1.85
CA GLU A 161 10.39 -12.96 -0.99
C GLU A 161 11.80 -12.38 -0.82
N LYS A 162 12.41 -11.86 -1.89
CA LYS A 162 13.72 -11.20 -1.80
C LYS A 162 13.68 -9.94 -0.95
N LEU A 163 12.63 -9.11 -1.13
CA LEU A 163 12.43 -7.92 -0.30
C LEU A 163 12.24 -8.30 1.17
N ARG A 164 11.46 -9.35 1.46
CA ARG A 164 11.24 -9.84 2.83
C ARG A 164 12.54 -10.25 3.51
N LYS A 165 13.36 -11.07 2.83
CA LYS A 165 14.66 -11.53 3.35
C LYS A 165 15.62 -10.37 3.62
N HIS A 166 15.77 -9.49 2.62
CA HIS A 166 16.67 -8.34 2.72
C HIS A 166 16.29 -7.39 3.87
N LEU A 167 14.99 -7.09 4.01
CA LEU A 167 14.48 -6.24 5.08
C LEU A 167 14.50 -6.91 6.46
N ALA A 168 14.48 -8.24 6.52
CA ALA A 168 14.66 -9.01 7.76
C ALA A 168 16.13 -9.12 8.19
N GLY A 169 17.08 -8.61 7.39
CA GLY A 169 18.52 -8.78 7.64
C GLY A 169 19.06 -10.16 7.25
N GLU A 170 18.23 -11.02 6.66
CA GLU A 170 18.66 -12.29 6.07
C GLU A 170 19.26 -11.99 4.69
N GLN A 171 20.58 -11.86 4.63
CA GLN A 171 21.29 -11.73 3.36
C GLN A 171 20.95 -12.94 2.46
N PRO A 172 20.56 -12.73 1.20
CA PRO A 172 20.33 -13.84 0.29
C PRO A 172 21.67 -14.56 0.07
N THR A 173 21.71 -15.84 0.44
CA THR A 173 22.79 -16.75 0.06
C THR A 173 22.84 -16.81 -1.47
N ASP A 174 24.05 -16.61 -1.99
CA ASP A 174 24.46 -16.61 -3.41
C ASP A 174 23.86 -17.77 -4.22
#